data_AF-A0A7X5N3K5-F1
#
_entry.id   AF-A0A7X5N3K5-F1
#
_cell.length_a   1.000
_cell.length_b   1.000
_cell.length_c   1.000
_cell.angle_alpha   90.00
_cell.angle_beta   90.00
_cell.angle_gamma   90.00
#
_symmetry.space_group_name_H-M   'P 1'
#
loop_
_entity.id
_entity.type
_entity.pdbx_description
1 polymer ?
#
loop_
_entity_poly.entity_id
_entity_poly.type
_entity_poly.pdbx_seq_one_letter_code
_entity_poly.pdbx_strand_id
1 'polypeptide(L)'
;PAPDVLAAMLAFAEEAAPLALAMRAGGLAMSNKGPDLGQALTEADLAVSRLMHARFGPDLIEEETAEDLGQAAARALLARDAWTFVGDPIDGTRPFA
;
A
#
# COMPACT_ATOMS: atom_id res chain seq x y z
N PRO A 1 -7.65 -9.95 -23.45
CA PRO A 1 -7.25 -10.90 -22.37
C PRO A 1 -7.45 -10.22 -21.02
N ALA A 2 -8.04 -10.91 -20.04
CA ALA A 2 -7.96 -10.43 -18.67
C ALA A 2 -6.48 -10.38 -18.29
N PRO A 3 -5.98 -9.26 -17.71
CA PRO A 3 -4.61 -9.21 -17.22
C PRO A 3 -4.36 -10.36 -16.24
N ASP A 4 -3.17 -10.95 -16.28
CA ASP A 4 -2.76 -11.94 -15.29
C ASP A 4 -2.51 -11.23 -13.96
N VAL A 5 -3.59 -11.08 -13.18
CA VAL A 5 -3.58 -10.37 -11.89
C VAL A 5 -2.58 -11.01 -10.94
N LEU A 6 -2.47 -12.34 -10.93
CA LEU A 6 -1.51 -13.04 -10.08
C LEU A 6 -0.07 -12.69 -10.47
N ALA A 7 0.26 -12.73 -11.76
CA ALA A 7 1.59 -12.33 -12.21
C ALA A 7 1.91 -10.85 -11.88
N ALA A 8 0.92 -9.95 -12.00
CA ALA A 8 1.09 -8.55 -11.61
C ALA A 8 1.33 -8.38 -10.11
N MET A 9 0.61 -9.14 -9.26
CA MET A 9 0.79 -9.15 -7.81
C MET A 9 2.16 -9.71 -7.41
N LEU A 10 2.61 -10.80 -8.04
CA LEU A 10 3.93 -11.39 -7.80
C LEU A 10 5.05 -10.43 -8.19
N ALA A 11 4.98 -9.85 -9.39
CA ALA A 11 5.95 -8.86 -9.85
C ALA A 11 5.95 -7.57 -9.02
N PHE A 12 4.83 -7.25 -8.36
CA PHE A 12 4.79 -6.16 -7.37
C PHE A 12 5.51 -6.57 -6.09
N ALA A 13 5.21 -7.74 -5.54
CA ALA A 13 5.83 -8.23 -4.30
C ALA A 13 7.36 -8.39 -4.43
N GLU A 14 7.83 -8.87 -5.58
CA GLU A 14 9.25 -9.01 -5.91
C GLU A 14 9.99 -7.67 -5.97
N GLU A 15 9.29 -6.56 -6.19
CA GLU A 15 9.87 -5.21 -6.21
C GLU A 15 9.71 -4.51 -4.85
N ALA A 16 8.53 -4.61 -4.23
CA ALA A 16 8.19 -3.94 -2.98
C ALA A 16 9.03 -4.45 -1.80
N ALA A 17 9.20 -5.77 -1.68
CA ALA A 17 9.91 -6.34 -0.53
C ALA A 17 11.40 -5.96 -0.48
N PRO A 18 12.19 -6.10 -1.56
CA PRO A 18 13.59 -5.64 -1.55
C PRO A 18 13.72 -4.14 -1.33
N LEU A 19 12.81 -3.32 -1.87
CA LEU A 19 12.77 -1.88 -1.64
C LEU A 19 12.61 -1.56 -0.16
N ALA A 20 11.58 -2.10 0.48
CA ALA A 20 11.32 -1.88 1.90
C ALA A 20 12.49 -2.35 2.78
N LEU A 21 13.05 -3.54 2.49
CA LEU A 21 14.21 -4.08 3.22
C LEU A 21 15.47 -3.22 3.07
N ALA A 22 15.73 -2.68 1.88
CA ALA A 22 16.85 -1.79 1.63
C ALA A 22 16.71 -0.47 2.40
N MET A 23 15.50 0.11 2.43
CA MET A 23 15.22 1.32 3.18
C MET A 23 15.37 1.09 4.69
N ARG A 24 14.86 -0.05 5.20
CA ARG A 24 15.07 -0.47 6.58
C ARG A 24 16.55 -0.58 6.95
N ALA A 25 17.34 -1.24 6.10
CA ALA A 25 18.78 -1.38 6.31
C ALA A 25 19.53 -0.04 6.29
N GLY A 26 19.02 0.96 5.56
CA GLY A 26 19.54 2.33 5.54
C GLY A 26 19.17 3.17 6.76
N GLY A 27 18.25 2.70 7.59
CA GLY A 27 17.66 3.43 8.72
C GLY A 27 16.42 4.21 8.29
N LEU A 28 15.31 3.98 8.99
CA LEU A 28 14.02 4.61 8.68
C LEU A 28 13.74 5.76 9.64
N ALA A 29 13.26 6.87 9.08
CA ALA A 29 12.51 7.84 9.86
C ALA A 29 11.09 7.30 10.08
N MET A 30 10.66 7.24 11.35
CA MET A 30 9.28 6.91 11.73
C MET A 30 8.57 8.19 12.17
N SER A 31 7.35 8.37 11.65
CA SER A 31 6.40 9.40 12.03
C SER A 31 5.09 8.74 12.46
N ASN A 32 4.12 9.54 12.92
CA ASN A 32 2.78 9.06 13.24
C ASN A 32 1.74 9.88 12.46
N LYS A 33 0.71 9.23 11.93
CA LYS A 33 -0.46 9.86 11.29
C LYS A 33 -1.66 9.83 12.26
N GLY A 34 -2.35 10.96 12.41
CA GLY A 34 -3.56 11.08 13.26
C GLY A 34 -3.29 11.55 14.70
N PRO A 35 -4.36 11.74 15.52
CA PRO A 35 -4.25 12.22 16.89
C PRO A 35 -3.64 11.18 17.86
N ASP A 36 -3.13 11.65 19.01
CA ASP A 36 -2.66 10.84 20.15
C ASP A 36 -1.72 9.67 19.82
N LEU A 37 -0.55 9.99 19.23
CA LEU A 37 0.50 9.06 18.77
C LEU A 37 0.14 8.18 17.58
N GLY A 38 -1.08 8.26 17.05
CA GLY A 38 -1.45 7.86 15.69
C GLY A 38 -1.08 6.45 15.23
N GLN A 39 -1.31 6.23 13.93
CA GLN A 39 -0.79 5.09 13.16
C GLN A 39 0.66 5.36 12.80
N ALA A 40 1.56 4.40 13.02
CA ALA A 40 2.96 4.58 12.67
C ALA A 40 3.12 4.59 11.15
N LEU A 41 4.02 5.45 10.67
CA LEU A 41 4.27 5.64 9.24
C LEU A 41 5.77 5.84 9.02
N THR A 42 6.39 5.03 8.17
CA THR A 42 7.78 5.23 7.73
C THR A 42 7.87 5.68 6.28
N GLU A 43 9.06 6.11 5.88
CA GLU A 43 9.35 6.41 4.47
C GLU A 43 9.17 5.17 3.57
N ALA A 44 9.31 3.95 4.12
CA ALA A 44 9.12 2.72 3.38
C ALA A 44 7.64 2.47 3.06
N ASP A 45 6.72 2.73 4.00
CA ASP A 45 5.27 2.67 3.75
C ASP A 45 4.90 3.60 2.59
N LEU A 46 5.40 4.84 2.60
CA LEU A 46 5.16 5.83 1.53
C LEU A 46 5.78 5.42 0.18
N ALA A 47 6.93 4.75 0.19
CA ALA A 47 7.58 4.28 -1.03
C ALA A 47 6.81 3.10 -1.65
N VAL A 48 6.39 2.14 -0.82
CA VAL A 48 5.59 0.99 -1.26
C VAL A 48 4.19 1.43 -1.68
N SER A 49 3.56 2.37 -0.96
CA SER A 49 2.28 2.99 -1.37
C SER A 49 2.40 3.60 -2.77
N ARG A 50 3.44 4.41 -3.04
CA ARG A 50 3.69 4.95 -4.39
C ARG A 50 3.83 3.86 -5.45
N LEU A 51 4.50 2.75 -5.13
CA LEU A 51 4.63 1.62 -6.04
C LEU A 51 3.29 0.92 -6.29
N MET A 52 2.44 0.76 -5.27
CA MET A 52 1.08 0.22 -5.41
C MET A 52 0.24 1.12 -6.35
N HIS A 53 0.25 2.43 -6.14
CA HIS A 53 -0.47 3.39 -6.99
C HIS A 53 0.03 3.37 -8.43
N ALA A 54 1.34 3.23 -8.66
CA ALA A 54 1.90 3.10 -10.00
C ALA A 54 1.47 1.80 -10.70
N ARG A 55 1.27 0.71 -9.95
CA ARG A 55 0.98 -0.62 -10.50
C ARG A 55 -0.51 -0.91 -10.66
N PHE A 56 -1.31 -0.57 -9.66
CA PHE A 56 -2.73 -0.91 -9.56
C PHE A 56 -3.64 0.29 -9.80
N GLY A 57 -3.14 1.51 -9.65
CA GLY A 57 -3.81 2.76 -10.04
C GLY A 57 -5.28 2.84 -9.61
N PRO A 58 -6.24 2.98 -10.54
CA PRO A 58 -7.66 3.14 -10.22
C PRO A 58 -8.29 1.90 -9.57
N ASP A 59 -7.58 0.79 -9.53
CA ASP A 59 -8.04 -0.49 -9.03
C ASP A 59 -7.61 -0.76 -7.58
N LEU A 60 -7.16 0.27 -6.87
CA LEU A 60 -6.50 0.18 -5.57
C LEU A 60 -7.37 0.74 -4.43
N ILE A 61 -7.36 0.00 -3.31
CA ILE A 61 -7.74 0.50 -1.98
C ILE A 61 -6.56 0.20 -1.07
N GLU A 62 -5.89 1.22 -0.52
CA GLU A 62 -4.76 1.00 0.37
C GLU A 62 -4.75 1.92 1.59
N GLU A 63 -4.09 1.45 2.65
CA GLU A 63 -4.10 2.02 4.01
C GLU A 63 -3.83 3.53 4.05
N GLU A 64 -2.84 4.02 3.30
CA GLU A 64 -2.36 5.40 3.43
C GLU A 64 -3.32 6.43 2.81
N THR A 65 -4.08 6.03 1.79
CA THR A 65 -5.03 6.89 1.06
C THR A 65 -6.49 6.50 1.26
N ALA A 66 -6.78 5.44 2.03
CA ALA A 66 -8.15 4.97 2.25
C ALA A 66 -9.09 6.02 2.86
N GLU A 67 -8.56 6.89 3.73
CA GLU A 67 -9.31 8.00 4.31
C GLU A 67 -9.75 9.02 3.25
N ASP A 68 -8.84 9.38 2.32
CA ASP A 68 -9.10 10.32 1.24
C ASP A 68 -10.03 9.74 0.17
N LEU A 69 -9.93 8.44 -0.10
CA LEU A 69 -10.82 7.71 -1.00
C LEU A 69 -12.27 7.73 -0.49
N GLY A 70 -12.44 7.47 0.81
CA GLY A 70 -13.74 7.45 1.47
C GLY A 70 -14.59 6.20 1.20
N GLN A 71 -15.52 5.93 2.12
CA GLN A 71 -16.28 4.68 2.15
C GLN A 71 -17.14 4.44 0.89
N ALA A 72 -17.74 5.50 0.33
CA ALA A 72 -18.61 5.37 -0.84
C ALA A 72 -17.84 4.93 -2.09
N ALA A 73 -16.66 5.52 -2.34
CA ALA A 73 -15.81 5.15 -3.46
C ALA A 73 -15.22 3.75 -3.29
N ALA A 74 -14.77 3.41 -2.07
CA ALA A 74 -14.32 2.04 -1.75
C ALA A 74 -15.43 1.00 -2.01
N ARG A 75 -16.67 1.27 -1.60
CA ARG A 75 -17.82 0.38 -1.88
C ARG A 75 -18.08 0.24 -3.38
N ALA A 76 -17.96 1.32 -4.14
CA ALA A 76 -18.13 1.28 -5.59
C ALA A 76 -17.04 0.41 -6.27
N LEU A 77 -15.79 0.54 -5.83
CA LEU A 77 -14.68 -0.31 -6.29
C LEU A 77 -14.88 -1.79 -5.95
N LEU A 78 -15.45 -2.11 -4.79
CA LEU A 78 -15.71 -3.50 -4.40
C LEU A 78 -16.93 -4.12 -5.10
N ALA A 79 -17.86 -3.31 -5.61
CA ALA A 79 -19.10 -3.77 -6.23
C ALA A 79 -19.01 -4.00 -7.74
N ARG A 80 -17.90 -3.64 -8.37
CA ARG A 80 -17.70 -3.76 -9.82
C ARG A 80 -17.49 -5.21 -10.24
N ASP A 81 -17.81 -5.50 -11.50
CA ASP A 81 -17.47 -6.76 -12.15
C ASP A 81 -16.03 -6.74 -12.70
N ALA A 82 -15.08 -6.45 -11.81
CA ALA A 82 -13.64 -6.42 -12.07
C ALA A 82 -12.86 -6.64 -10.77
N TRP A 83 -11.58 -6.99 -10.86
CA TRP A 83 -10.72 -7.18 -9.69
C TRP A 83 -10.43 -5.86 -9.00
N THR A 84 -10.26 -5.83 -7.68
CA THR A 84 -9.81 -4.67 -6.90
C THR A 84 -8.67 -5.13 -6.01
N PHE A 85 -7.52 -4.45 -6.07
CA PHE A 85 -6.38 -4.72 -5.22
C PHE A 85 -6.56 -3.98 -3.90
N VAL A 86 -6.45 -4.73 -2.81
CA VAL A 86 -6.48 -4.18 -1.45
C VAL A 86 -5.10 -4.38 -0.86
N GLY A 87 -4.47 -3.29 -0.45
CA GLY A 87 -3.07 -3.28 -0.02
C GLY A 87 -2.88 -2.62 1.33
N ASP A 88 -1.95 -3.17 2.08
CA ASP A 88 -1.29 -2.52 3.19
C ASP A 88 0.20 -2.45 2.78
N PRO A 89 0.79 -1.26 2.64
CA PRO A 89 2.20 -1.13 2.28
C PRO A 89 3.13 -1.92 3.20
N ILE A 90 2.91 -1.87 4.51
CA ILE A 90 3.66 -2.60 5.56
C ILE A 90 2.75 -2.87 6.76
N ASP A 91 2.15 -4.06 6.79
CA ASP A 91 1.38 -4.48 7.97
C ASP A 91 2.32 -4.62 9.18
N GLY A 92 2.01 -3.87 10.24
CA GLY A 92 2.89 -3.75 11.41
C GLY A 92 4.06 -2.80 11.19
N THR A 93 3.80 -1.57 10.79
CA THR A 93 4.83 -0.51 10.61
C THR A 93 5.76 -0.34 11.82
N ARG A 94 5.25 -0.45 13.07
CA ARG A 94 6.08 -0.32 14.30
C ARG A 94 7.13 -1.43 14.47
N PRO A 95 6.80 -2.73 14.40
CA PRO A 95 7.81 -3.79 14.44
C PRO A 95 8.70 -3.84 13.20
N PHE A 96 8.30 -3.21 12.09
CA PHE A 96 9.12 -3.09 10.90
C PHE A 96 10.25 -2.06 11.06
N ALA A 97 9.94 -0.87 11.61
CA ALA A 97 10.91 0.19 11.90
C ALA A 97 12.01 -0.27 12.88
#